data_AF-A0A0G0M0T4-F1
#
_entry.id   AF-A0A0G0M0T4-F1
#
_cell.length_a   1.000
_cell.length_b   1.000
_cell.length_c   1.000
_cell.angle_alpha   90.00
_cell.angle_beta   90.00
_cell.angle_gamma   90.00
#
_symmetry.space_group_name_H-M   'P 1'
#
loop_
_entity.id
_entity.type
_entity.pdbx_description
1 polymer ?
#
loop_
_entity_poly.entity_id
_entity_poly.type
_entity_poly.pdbx_seq_one_letter_code
_entity_poly.pdbx_strand_id
1 'polypeptide(L)'
;MLDYFIKTKSYLAGLNLATADPLDKKANELINDEAVYERASQALRRRFVRGAVEVEAIDRAVRRTKIKREKLGGIYKYKIQGTDGNWFEPEERIWVVAMYALWQDSK
;
A
#
# COMPACT_ATOMS: atom_id res chain seq x y z
N MET A 1 -9.60 14.79 1.18
CA MET A 1 -9.93 13.41 1.63
C MET A 1 -10.12 12.57 0.39
N LEU A 2 -9.47 11.40 0.33
CA LEU A 2 -9.43 10.59 -0.89
C LEU A 2 -10.74 9.80 -1.05
N ASP A 3 -11.72 10.34 -1.78
CA ASP A 3 -13.07 9.77 -1.91
C ASP A 3 -13.17 8.49 -2.74
N TYR A 4 -12.05 7.99 -3.26
CA TYR A 4 -12.00 6.81 -4.11
C TYR A 4 -11.68 5.49 -3.38
N PHE A 5 -11.29 5.53 -2.10
CA PHE A 5 -11.02 4.32 -1.29
C PHE A 5 -12.19 3.98 -0.37
N ILE A 6 -13.38 3.80 -0.97
CA ILE A 6 -14.64 3.66 -0.25
C ILE A 6 -14.61 2.43 0.67
N LYS A 7 -14.11 1.30 0.17
CA LYS A 7 -14.12 0.05 0.95
C LYS A 7 -13.16 0.12 2.13
N THR A 8 -11.96 0.66 1.91
CA THR A 8 -10.99 0.83 3.00
C THR A 8 -11.49 1.84 4.02
N LYS A 9 -12.14 2.95 3.62
CA LYS A 9 -12.77 3.89 4.56
C LYS A 9 -13.80 3.18 5.46
N SER A 10 -14.71 2.42 4.86
CA SER A 10 -15.73 1.67 5.61
C SER A 10 -15.12 0.65 6.56
N TYR A 11 -14.08 -0.06 6.14
CA TYR A 11 -13.33 -0.98 7.00
C TYR A 11 -12.69 -0.26 8.19
N LEU A 12 -11.95 0.82 7.95
CA LEU A 12 -11.22 1.54 9.00
C LEU A 12 -12.15 2.28 9.97
N ALA A 13 -13.34 2.71 9.53
CA ALA A 13 -14.34 3.33 10.39
C ALA A 13 -14.83 2.41 11.53
N GLY A 14 -14.75 1.08 11.34
CA GLY A 14 -15.11 0.09 12.35
C GLY A 14 -13.98 -0.28 13.31
N LEU A 15 -12.76 0.24 13.11
CA LEU A 15 -11.59 -0.16 13.91
C LEU A 15 -11.34 0.78 15.08
N ASN A 16 -10.92 0.18 16.20
CA ASN A 16 -10.25 0.93 17.25
C ASN A 16 -8.80 1.18 16.87
N LEU A 17 -8.50 2.40 16.37
CA LEU A 17 -7.16 2.77 15.92
C LEU A 17 -6.10 2.71 17.02
N ALA A 18 -6.46 2.76 18.32
CA ALA A 18 -5.47 2.63 19.39
C ALA A 18 -4.81 1.24 19.38
N THR A 19 -5.62 0.20 19.14
CA THR A 19 -5.20 -1.21 19.16
C THR A 19 -5.02 -1.82 17.77
N ALA A 20 -5.35 -1.07 16.71
CA ALA A 20 -5.20 -1.53 15.34
C ALA A 20 -3.73 -1.82 14.98
N ASP A 21 -3.55 -2.70 13.99
CA ASP A 21 -2.22 -3.04 13.49
C ASP A 21 -1.55 -1.85 12.77
N PRO A 22 -0.21 -1.86 12.61
CA PRO A 22 0.52 -0.74 12.01
C PRO A 22 0.11 -0.44 10.57
N LEU A 23 -0.30 -1.44 9.80
CA LEU A 23 -0.70 -1.25 8.42
C LEU A 23 -2.06 -0.54 8.35
N ASP A 24 -3.00 -0.90 9.21
CA ASP A 24 -4.30 -0.25 9.33
C ASP A 24 -4.15 1.21 9.80
N LYS A 25 -3.27 1.46 10.78
CA LYS A 25 -2.91 2.82 11.21
C LYS A 25 -2.33 3.65 10.06
N LYS A 26 -1.39 3.07 9.29
CA LYS A 26 -0.78 3.75 8.14
C LYS A 26 -1.79 4.01 7.03
N ALA A 27 -2.65 3.05 6.72
CA ALA A 27 -3.73 3.24 5.75
C ALA A 27 -4.68 4.36 6.20
N ASN A 28 -5.04 4.41 7.48
CA ASN A 28 -5.88 5.47 8.03
C ASN A 28 -5.24 6.86 7.91
N GLU A 29 -3.94 6.99 8.21
CA GLU A 29 -3.19 8.24 7.99
C GLU A 29 -3.28 8.67 6.52
N LEU A 30 -2.97 7.76 5.58
CA LEU A 30 -2.98 8.06 4.15
C LEU A 30 -4.36 8.43 3.60
N ILE A 31 -5.45 7.89 4.14
CA ILE A 31 -6.82 8.29 3.76
C ILE A 31 -7.12 9.73 4.14
N ASN A 32 -6.68 10.11 5.34
CA ASN A 32 -7.04 11.37 5.97
C ASN A 32 -6.05 12.50 5.62
N ASP A 33 -4.81 12.16 5.24
CA ASP A 33 -3.79 13.09 4.76
C ASP A 33 -3.41 12.78 3.30
N GLU A 34 -4.05 13.53 2.40
CA GLU A 34 -3.83 13.44 0.96
C GLU A 34 -2.40 13.80 0.54
N ALA A 35 -1.76 14.74 1.23
CA ALA A 35 -0.39 15.14 0.91
C ALA A 35 0.61 14.02 1.24
N VAL A 36 0.40 13.33 2.37
CA VAL A 36 1.19 12.16 2.75
C VAL A 36 0.95 11.00 1.78
N TYR A 37 -0.30 10.75 1.40
CA TYR A 37 -0.63 9.76 0.38
C TYR A 37 0.07 10.02 -0.95
N GLU A 38 -0.04 11.23 -1.50
CA GLU A 38 0.54 11.56 -2.79
C GLU A 38 2.06 11.43 -2.76
N ARG A 39 2.71 11.85 -1.66
CA ARG A 39 4.14 11.68 -1.47
C ARG A 39 4.56 10.20 -1.52
N ALA A 40 3.88 9.34 -0.77
CA ALA A 40 4.16 7.90 -0.73
C ALA A 40 3.86 7.21 -2.07
N SER A 41 2.72 7.53 -2.68
CA SER A 41 2.28 7.03 -3.99
C SER A 41 3.28 7.37 -5.10
N GLN A 42 3.74 8.63 -5.14
CA GLN A 42 4.74 9.06 -6.11
C GLN A 42 6.11 8.45 -5.84
N ALA A 43 6.53 8.34 -4.57
CA ALA A 43 7.77 7.68 -4.20
C ALA A 43 7.80 6.23 -4.69
N LEU A 44 6.73 5.47 -4.45
CA LEU A 44 6.56 4.11 -4.96
C LEU A 44 6.61 4.08 -6.50
N ARG A 45 5.84 4.95 -7.16
CA ARG A 45 5.81 5.03 -8.63
C ARG A 45 7.20 5.29 -9.21
N ARG A 46 7.99 6.17 -8.60
CA ARG A 46 9.36 6.51 -9.04
C ARG A 46 10.28 5.30 -9.01
N ARG A 47 10.12 4.36 -8.07
CA ARG A 47 10.92 3.11 -8.03
C ARG A 47 10.74 2.32 -9.32
N PHE A 48 9.50 2.08 -9.72
CA PHE A 48 9.19 1.34 -10.95
C PHE A 48 9.53 2.11 -12.23
N VAL A 49 9.36 3.44 -12.25
CA VAL A 49 9.79 4.27 -13.38
C VAL A 49 11.31 4.20 -13.59
N ARG A 50 12.08 4.06 -12.51
CA ARG A 50 13.54 3.88 -12.55
C ARG A 50 13.97 2.43 -12.83
N GLY A 51 13.04 1.55 -13.23
CA GLY A 51 13.35 0.18 -13.65
C GLY A 51 13.34 -0.87 -12.54
N ALA A 52 12.90 -0.55 -11.32
CA ALA A 52 12.70 -1.59 -10.31
C ALA A 52 11.62 -2.58 -10.78
N VAL A 53 11.93 -3.88 -10.75
CA VAL A 53 10.95 -4.95 -11.04
C VAL A 53 10.07 -5.19 -9.81
N GLU A 54 10.70 -5.20 -8.64
CA GLU A 54 10.08 -5.40 -7.33
C GLU A 54 10.56 -4.32 -6.37
N VAL A 55 9.71 -3.97 -5.41
CA VAL A 55 10.00 -3.00 -4.34
C VAL A 55 9.64 -3.64 -3.01
N GLU A 56 10.54 -3.56 -2.03
CA GLU A 56 10.27 -4.04 -0.69
C GLU A 56 9.13 -3.28 -0.01
N ALA A 57 8.40 -3.97 0.84
CA ALA A 57 7.28 -3.46 1.61
C ALA A 57 7.11 -4.24 2.93
N ILE A 58 6.24 -3.76 3.82
CA ILE A 58 5.87 -4.46 5.06
C ILE A 58 4.38 -4.81 5.02
N ASP A 59 4.04 -6.07 5.34
CA ASP A 59 2.66 -6.54 5.42
C ASP A 59 2.00 -6.34 6.80
N ARG A 60 0.74 -6.76 6.94
CA ARG A 60 -0.04 -6.64 8.18
C ARG A 60 0.61 -7.36 9.38
N ALA A 61 1.33 -8.45 9.13
CA ALA A 61 2.05 -9.20 10.17
C ALA A 61 3.46 -8.64 10.41
N VAL A 62 3.75 -7.42 9.93
CA VAL A 62 5.05 -6.74 10.03
C VAL A 62 6.16 -7.53 9.32
N ARG A 63 5.81 -8.38 8.35
CA ARG A 63 6.78 -9.17 7.59
C ARG A 63 7.23 -8.39 6.37
N ARG A 64 8.50 -8.58 6.00
CA ARG A 64 8.99 -8.11 4.71
C ARG A 64 8.29 -8.86 3.59
N THR A 65 7.79 -8.10 2.63
CA THR A 65 7.19 -8.60 1.40
C THR A 65 7.63 -7.73 0.23
N LYS A 66 7.10 -8.00 -0.96
CA LYS A 66 7.42 -7.31 -2.20
C LYS A 66 6.16 -6.83 -2.90
N ILE A 67 6.30 -5.68 -3.53
CA ILE A 67 5.34 -5.10 -4.45
C ILE A 67 5.95 -5.19 -5.84
N LYS A 68 5.16 -5.63 -6.82
CA LYS A 68 5.49 -5.47 -8.24
C LYS A 68 4.42 -4.66 -8.95
N ARG A 69 4.78 -4.13 -10.12
CA ARG A 69 3.87 -3.38 -10.98
C ARG A 69 3.89 -3.95 -12.38
N GLU A 70 2.74 -4.41 -12.86
CA GLU A 70 2.58 -5.00 -14.19
C GLU A 70 1.72 -4.10 -15.06
N LYS A 71 1.98 -4.07 -16.38
CA LYS A 71 1.15 -3.36 -17.34
C LYS A 71 0.23 -4.38 -18.02
N LEU A 72 -1.08 -4.28 -17.77
CA LEU A 72 -2.09 -5.15 -18.34
C LEU A 72 -3.11 -4.29 -19.10
N GLY A 73 -3.27 -4.52 -20.41
CA GLY A 73 -4.23 -3.76 -21.23
C GLY A 73 -3.99 -2.24 -21.23
N GLY A 74 -2.73 -1.80 -21.13
CA GLY A 74 -2.39 -0.37 -21.05
C GLY A 74 -2.43 0.22 -19.63
N ILE A 75 -2.99 -0.48 -18.66
CA ILE A 75 -3.18 -0.03 -17.28
C ILE A 75 -2.09 -0.64 -16.39
N TYR A 76 -1.50 0.16 -15.50
CA TYR A 76 -0.59 -0.34 -14.48
C TYR A 76 -1.37 -0.89 -13.29
N LYS A 77 -1.16 -2.18 -13.01
CA LYS A 77 -1.69 -2.87 -11.83
C LYS A 77 -0.56 -3.16 -10.85
N TYR A 78 -0.85 -3.03 -9.56
CA TYR A 78 0.08 -3.38 -8.50
C TYR A 78 -0.28 -4.76 -7.96
N LYS A 79 0.74 -5.55 -7.64
CA LYS A 79 0.58 -6.85 -6.99
C LYS A 79 1.50 -6.95 -5.78
N ILE A 80 1.06 -7.69 -4.78
CA ILE A 80 1.76 -7.97 -3.53
C ILE A 80 2.11 -9.46 -3.49
N GLN A 81 3.31 -9.78 -3.00
CA GLN A 81 3.71 -11.17 -2.79
C GLN A 81 3.11 -11.69 -1.48
N GLY A 82 2.34 -12.78 -1.56
CA GLY A 82 1.88 -13.54 -0.41
C GLY A 82 3.01 -14.39 0.19
N THR A 83 2.76 -14.93 1.37
CA THR A 83 3.71 -15.81 2.09
C THR A 83 3.95 -17.13 1.37
N ASP A 84 3.00 -17.53 0.54
CA ASP A 84 3.07 -18.69 -0.34
C ASP A 84 3.89 -18.41 -1.63
N GLY A 85 4.40 -17.19 -1.79
CA GLY A 85 5.13 -16.75 -2.98
C GLY A 85 4.23 -16.35 -4.15
N ASN A 86 2.91 -16.51 -4.04
CA ASN A 86 1.96 -16.10 -5.07
C ASN A 86 1.76 -14.58 -5.07
N TRP A 87 1.25 -14.06 -6.19
CA TRP A 87 1.07 -12.62 -6.39
C TRP A 87 -0.40 -12.26 -6.44
N PHE A 88 -0.80 -11.32 -5.60
CA PHE A 88 -2.19 -10.92 -5.43
C PHE A 88 -2.37 -9.44 -5.76
N GLU A 89 -3.45 -9.11 -6.48
CA GLU A 89 -3.88 -7.72 -6.67
C GLU A 89 -4.69 -7.31 -5.42
N PRO A 90 -4.32 -6.22 -4.72
CA PRO A 90 -5.12 -5.74 -3.60
C PRO A 90 -6.48 -5.24 -4.10
N GLU A 91 -7.47 -5.27 -3.22
CA GLU A 91 -8.79 -4.74 -3.52
C GLU A 91 -8.75 -3.23 -3.85
N GLU A 92 -7.97 -2.47 -3.08
CA GLU A 92 -7.76 -1.03 -3.30
C GLU A 92 -6.27 -0.70 -3.23
N ARG A 93 -5.83 0.21 -4.12
CA ARG A 93 -4.42 0.61 -4.24
C ARG A 93 -3.82 1.18 -2.95
N ILE A 94 -4.64 1.70 -2.04
CA ILE A 94 -4.15 2.25 -0.77
C ILE A 94 -3.34 1.24 0.03
N TRP A 95 -3.70 -0.03 0.01
CA TRP A 95 -2.97 -1.07 0.73
C TRP A 95 -1.54 -1.21 0.23
N VAL A 96 -1.33 -1.18 -1.08
CA VAL A 96 0.03 -1.19 -1.66
C VAL A 96 0.84 0.03 -1.23
N VAL A 97 0.21 1.21 -1.22
CA VAL A 97 0.88 2.45 -0.81
C VAL A 97 1.20 2.42 0.69
N ALA A 98 0.28 1.93 1.51
CA ALA A 98 0.45 1.80 2.95
C ALA A 98 1.58 0.82 3.31
N MET A 99 1.63 -0.35 2.66
CA MET A 99 2.69 -1.34 2.87
C MET A 99 4.07 -0.79 2.49
N TYR A 100 4.14 0.00 1.41
CA TYR A 100 5.36 0.68 1.01
C TYR A 100 5.75 1.79 2.00
N ALA A 101 4.81 2.66 2.38
CA ALA A 101 5.05 3.75 3.31
C ALA A 101 5.53 3.21 4.67
N LEU A 102 4.89 2.16 5.18
CA LEU A 102 5.29 1.50 6.43
C LEU A 102 6.73 0.95 6.36
N TRP A 103 7.14 0.40 5.22
CA TRP A 103 8.54 0.01 5.00
C TRP A 103 9.48 1.22 4.95
N GLN A 104 9.07 2.34 4.34
CA GLN A 104 9.88 3.56 4.35
C GLN A 104 10.09 4.09 5.77
N ASP A 105 9.08 4.03 6.62
CA ASP A 105 9.14 4.49 8.01
C ASP A 105 10.03 3.60 8.89
N SER A 106 10.23 2.34 8.49
CA SER A 106 11.10 1.39 9.20
C SER A 106 12.61 1.56 8.90
N LYS A 107 12.96 2.56 8.09
CA LYS A 107 14.35 2.86 7.69
C LYS A 107 14.88 4.10 8.36
#